data_AF-A0A257SN52-F1
#
_entry.id   AF-A0A257SN52-F1
#
_cell.length_a   1.000
_cell.length_b   1.000
_cell.length_c   1.000
_cell.angle_alpha   90.00
_cell.angle_beta   90.00
_cell.angle_gamma   90.00
#
_symmetry.space_group_name_H-M   'P 1'
#
loop_
_entity.id
_entity.type
_entity.pdbx_description
1 polymer ?
#
loop_
_entity_poly.entity_id
_entity_poly.type
_entity_poly.pdbx_seq_one_letter_code
_entity_poly.pdbx_strand_id
1 'polypeptide(L)' 'MDSEPLIWTTKGNLPIASLEYSHAWEDQPEYLKFSETYRLDGEIVKQSAHVYVKQGVQAQPEQGAF' A
#
# COMPACT_ATOMS: atom_id res chain seq x y z
N MET A 1 15.49 7.73 25.82
CA MET A 1 14.94 6.92 24.71
C MET A 1 13.91 7.80 24.04
N ASP A 2 14.14 8.17 22.78
CA ASP A 2 13.09 8.83 22.00
C ASP A 2 11.91 7.88 21.90
N SER A 3 10.75 8.37 22.34
CA SER A 3 9.49 7.60 22.36
C SER A 3 8.72 7.77 21.05
N GLU A 4 9.35 8.40 20.05
CA GLU A 4 8.70 8.73 18.79
C GLU A 4 8.61 7.48 17.89
N PRO A 5 7.41 7.18 17.38
CA PRO A 5 7.25 6.06 16.48
C PRO A 5 7.97 6.34 15.15
N LEU A 6 8.75 5.37 14.72
CA LEU A 6 9.50 5.42 13.46
C LEU A 6 8.80 4.59 12.38
N ILE A 7 9.02 4.96 11.13
CA ILE A 7 8.59 4.22 9.96
C ILE A 7 9.77 3.99 9.01
N TRP A 8 9.87 2.78 8.45
CA TRP A 8 10.87 2.44 7.45
C TRP A 8 10.47 2.95 6.07
N THR A 9 11.35 3.76 5.47
CA THR A 9 11.20 4.45 4.18
C THR A 9 12.39 4.17 3.27
N THR A 10 12.39 4.72 2.05
CA THR A 10 13.55 4.67 1.14
C THR A 10 14.77 5.45 1.65
N LYS A 11 14.61 6.32 2.65
CA LYS A 11 15.71 7.06 3.33
C LYS A 11 16.10 6.44 4.67
N GLY A 12 15.58 5.25 5.00
CA GLY A 12 15.75 4.59 6.29
C GLY A 12 14.60 4.86 7.27
N ASN A 13 14.86 4.70 8.57
CA ASN A 13 13.88 5.00 9.61
C ASN A 13 13.75 6.51 9.81
N LEU A 14 12.53 7.02 9.66
CA LEU A 14 12.19 8.42 9.91
C LEU A 14 11.08 8.51 10.97
N PRO A 15 11.06 9.56 11.81
CA PRO A 15 9.91 9.84 12.67
C PRO A 15 8.64 10.04 11.84
N ILE A 16 7.54 9.41 12.23
CA ILE A 16 6.28 9.55 11.47
C ILE A 16 5.83 11.02 11.42
N ALA A 17 6.07 11.76 12.50
CA ALA A 17 5.70 13.17 12.61
C ALA A 17 6.46 14.09 11.64
N SER A 18 7.57 13.66 11.05
CA SER A 18 8.31 14.45 10.06
C SER A 18 7.81 14.25 8.63
N LEU A 19 6.74 13.46 8.43
CA LEU A 19 6.24 13.09 7.11
C LEU A 19 4.83 13.64 6.87
N GLU A 20 4.58 14.10 5.65
CA GLU A 20 3.24 14.41 5.18
C GLU A 20 2.52 13.11 4.79
N TYR A 21 1.45 12.80 5.51
CA TYR A 21 0.59 11.66 5.22
C TYR A 21 -0.58 12.04 4.32
N SER A 22 -0.86 11.20 3.34
CA SER A 22 -2.08 11.26 2.53
C SER A 22 -2.54 9.84 2.20
N HIS A 23 -3.85 9.68 2.00
CA HIS A 23 -4.40 8.42 1.53
C HIS A 23 -5.42 8.64 0.41
N ALA A 24 -5.63 7.60 -0.38
CA ALA A 24 -6.61 7.57 -1.44
C ALA A 24 -7.29 6.20 -1.50
N TRP A 25 -8.57 6.23 -1.83
CA TRP A 25 -9.35 5.05 -2.18
C TRP A 25 -9.61 5.07 -3.68
N GLU A 26 -9.36 3.94 -4.32
CA GLU A 26 -9.74 3.68 -5.69
C GLU A 26 -10.70 2.49 -5.69
N ASP A 27 -11.95 2.77 -6.05
CA ASP A 27 -13.02 1.79 -6.11
C ASP A 27 -13.37 1.51 -7.57
N GLN A 28 -13.02 0.32 -8.04
CA GLN A 28 -13.29 -0.18 -9.38
C GLN A 28 -14.22 -1.40 -9.32
N PRO A 29 -14.88 -1.78 -10.43
CA PRO A 29 -15.69 -3.00 -10.47
C PRO A 29 -14.90 -4.26 -10.08
N GLU A 30 -13.62 -4.34 -10.43
CA GLU A 30 -12.76 -5.51 -10.24
C GLU A 30 -12.07 -5.53 -8.88
N TYR A 31 -11.81 -4.37 -8.28
CA TYR A 31 -11.04 -4.27 -7.04
C TYR A 31 -11.37 -3.02 -6.22
N LEU A 32 -11.01 -3.06 -4.94
CA LEU A 32 -10.91 -1.90 -4.06
C LEU A 32 -9.45 -1.75 -3.66
N LYS A 33 -8.86 -0.58 -3.89
CA LYS A 33 -7.48 -0.27 -3.53
C LYS A 33 -7.44 0.89 -2.55
N PHE A 34 -6.77 0.67 -1.44
CA PHE A 34 -6.39 1.70 -0.49
C PHE A 34 -4.90 2.00 -0.64
N SER A 35 -4.54 3.26 -0.86
CA SER A 35 -3.16 3.70 -0.99
C SER A 35 -2.81 4.71 0.09
N GLU A 36 -1.69 4.49 0.77
CA GLU A 36 -1.13 5.38 1.78
C GLU A 36 0.20 5.92 1.29
N THR A 37 0.37 7.24 1.29
CA THR A 37 1.57 7.90 0.78
C THR A 37 2.15 8.80 1.86
N TYR A 38 3.44 8.63 2.12
CA TYR A 38 4.23 9.46 3.03
C TYR A 38 5.25 10.26 2.22
N ARG A 39 5.26 11.59 2.42
CA ARG A 39 6.23 12.49 1.77
C ARG A 39 7.16 13.15 2.79
N LEU A 40 8.40 13.35 2.39
CA LEU A 40 9.36 14.21 3.08
C LEU A 40 9.73 15.34 2.11
N ASP A 41 9.46 16.58 2.48
CA ASP A 41 9.75 17.76 1.64
C ASP A 41 9.23 17.63 0.19
N GLY A 42 8.04 17.05 0.03
CA GLY A 42 7.39 16.81 -1.27
C GLY A 42 7.84 15.53 -2.00
N GLU A 43 8.94 14.87 -1.59
CA GLU A 43 9.39 13.59 -2.15
C GLU A 43 8.60 12.43 -1.54
N ILE A 44 8.06 11.51 -2.35
CA ILE A 44 7.44 10.28 -1.84
C ILE A 44 8.54 9.34 -1.34
N VAL A 45 8.60 9.13 -0.03
CA VAL A 45 9.59 8.26 0.63
C VAL A 45 9.03 6.88 1.00
N LYS A 46 7.70 6.74 1.02
CA LYS A 46 7.01 5.46 1.19
C LYS A 46 5.62 5.54 0.59
N GLN A 47 5.22 4.47 -0.10
CA GLN A 47 3.84 4.24 -0.49
C GLN A 47 3.46 2.78 -0.27
N SER A 48 2.31 2.55 0.36
CA SER A 48 1.72 1.21 0.53
C SER A 48 0.42 1.14 -0.27
N ALA A 49 0.16 0.00 -0.89
CA ALA A 49 -1.11 -0.29 -1.54
C ALA A 49 -1.69 -1.58 -0.98
N HIS A 50 -2.93 -1.51 -0.50
CA HIS A 50 -3.70 -2.64 -0.02
C HIS A 50 -4.82 -2.88 -1.02
N VAL A 51 -4.82 -4.04 -1.67
CA VAL A 51 -5.75 -4.35 -2.76
C VAL A 51 -6.65 -5.49 -2.34
N TYR A 52 -7.96 -5.26 -2.39
CA TYR A 52 -8.99 -6.27 -2.27
C TYR A 52 -9.57 -6.55 -3.66
N VAL A 53 -9.34 -7.74 -4.19
CA VAL A 53 -9.91 -8.17 -5.47
C VAL A 53 -11.36 -8.61 -5.25
N LYS A 54 -12.30 -7.97 -5.96
CA LYS A 54 -13.75 -8.24 -5.85
C LYS A 54 -14.20 -9.40 -6.72
N GLN A 55 -13.47 -9.66 -7.80
CA GLN A 55 -13.70 -10.82 -8.64
C GLN A 55 -13.02 -12.03 -8.01
N GLY A 56 -13.79 -13.10 -7.79
CA GLY A 56 -13.21 -14.38 -7.41
C GLY A 56 -12.26 -14.87 -8.50
N VAL A 57 -11.17 -15.51 -8.12
CA VAL A 57 -10.34 -16.25 -9.07
C VAL A 57 -11.22 -17.32 -9.68
N GLN A 58 -11.56 -17.21 -10.97
CA GLN A 58 -12.16 -18.32 -11.68
C GLN A 58 -11.14 -19.45 -11.66
N ALA A 59 -11.44 -20.51 -10.90
CA ALA A 59 -10.74 -21.77 -11.06
C ALA A 59 -10.98 -22.23 -12.49
N GLN A 60 -9.98 -22.07 -13.37
CA GLN A 60 -9.97 -22.80 -14.62
C GLN A 60 -9.69 -24.25 -14.24
N PRO A 61 -10.64 -25.19 -14.47
CA PRO A 61 -10.28 -26.59 -14.42
C PRO A 61 -9.33 -26.81 -15.59
N GLU A 62 -8.03 -26.90 -15.33
CA GLU A 62 -7.16 -27.68 -16.20
C GLU A 62 -7.71 -29.10 -16.13
N GLN A 63 -8.53 -29.45 -17.11
CA GLN A 63 -8.82 -30.85 -17.41
C GLN A 63 -7.46 -31.47 -17.74
N GLY A 64 -6.88 -32.14 -16.75
CA GLY A 64 -5.79 -33.07 -16.96
C GLY A 64 -6.26 -34.12 -17.95
N ALA A 65 -5.99 -33.90 -19.22
CA ALA A 65 -5.90 -34.97 -20.18
C ALA A 65 -4.65 -35.76 -19.78
N PHE A 66 -4.86 -36.95 -19.24
CA PHE A 66 -4.20 -38.24 -19.54
C PHE A 66 -4.53 -39.25 -18.44
#